data_AF-A0A0M8PAP9-F1
#
_entry.id   AF-A0A0M8PAP9-F1
#
_cell.length_a   1.000
_cell.length_b   1.000
_cell.length_c   1.000
_cell.angle_alpha   90.00
_cell.angle_beta   90.00
_cell.angle_gamma   90.00
#
_symmetry.space_group_name_H-M   'P 1'
#
loop_
_entity.id
_entity.type
_entity.pdbx_description
1 polymer ?
#
loop_
_entity_poly.entity_id
_entity_poly.type
_entity_poly.pdbx_seq_one_letter_code
_entity_poly.pdbx_strand_id
1 'polypeptide(L)'
;MTSPSTWFTSPRTWFDQGPSRDCYECGSIITTDDGTQWEIRERLKQDDIPRAANPRISPSHATLKLRCVKANANPSERGTSPAFMRVYLQIPHIGSEWEDSETRTAQADHNFQPEELEAYTILSDHPTVSTFTPKLLGYKVSRQGPSGFVPGGFLIVVVWEYVEGLPLGDLTGDATGYWSLSGSERAEVRRHVEKTFK
;
A
#
# COMPACT_ATOMS: atom_id res chain seq x y z
N MET A 1 41.82 -4.06 -22.60
CA MET A 1 40.56 -3.39 -22.96
C MET A 1 39.49 -4.45 -23.08
N THR A 2 38.68 -4.61 -22.05
CA THR A 2 37.51 -5.49 -22.04
C THR A 2 36.45 -4.77 -21.21
N SER A 3 35.41 -4.27 -21.87
CA SER A 3 34.26 -3.62 -21.24
C SER A 3 33.51 -4.60 -20.36
N PRO A 4 33.06 -4.21 -19.16
CA PRO A 4 31.95 -4.87 -18.51
C PRO A 4 30.65 -4.28 -19.08
N SER A 5 29.88 -5.11 -19.77
CA SER A 5 28.48 -4.84 -20.09
C SER A 5 27.66 -4.82 -18.81
N THR A 6 27.48 -3.62 -18.23
CA THR A 6 26.53 -3.38 -17.14
C THR A 6 25.12 -3.21 -17.71
N TRP A 7 24.37 -4.30 -17.78
CA TRP A 7 22.90 -4.24 -17.83
C TRP A 7 22.35 -4.55 -16.43
N PHE A 8 22.57 -3.64 -15.49
CA PHE A 8 21.68 -3.53 -14.33
C PHE A 8 20.56 -2.56 -14.72
N THR A 9 19.64 -3.04 -15.56
CA THR A 9 18.30 -2.44 -15.59
C THR A 9 17.69 -2.73 -14.23
N SER A 10 17.46 -1.67 -13.45
CA SER A 10 16.60 -1.72 -12.26
C SER A 10 15.40 -2.60 -12.59
N PRO A 11 15.08 -3.66 -11.81
CA PRO A 11 13.95 -4.50 -12.12
C PRO A 11 12.73 -3.59 -12.23
N ARG A 12 12.07 -3.59 -13.39
CA ARG A 12 10.90 -2.76 -13.60
C ARG A 12 9.88 -3.13 -12.55
N THR A 13 9.52 -2.14 -11.76
CA THR A 13 8.63 -2.29 -10.64
C THR A 13 7.21 -2.56 -11.18
N TRP A 14 6.35 -3.29 -10.46
CA TRP A 14 5.04 -3.72 -10.99
C TRP A 14 4.08 -2.59 -11.33
N PHE A 15 4.22 -1.42 -10.70
CA PHE A 15 3.41 -0.24 -11.00
C PHE A 15 3.92 0.59 -12.19
N ASP A 16 5.12 0.31 -12.71
CA ASP A 16 5.72 1.06 -13.83
C ASP A 16 5.67 0.30 -15.16
N GLN A 17 4.91 -0.78 -15.22
CA GLN A 17 4.85 -1.65 -16.39
C GLN A 17 3.48 -2.28 -16.58
N GLY A 18 3.31 -2.90 -17.76
CA GLY A 18 2.15 -3.71 -18.07
C GLY A 18 0.83 -2.97 -17.84
N PRO A 19 -0.17 -3.63 -17.24
CA PRO A 19 -1.50 -3.06 -16.99
C PRO A 19 -1.55 -1.91 -15.98
N SER A 20 -0.52 -1.76 -15.14
CA SER A 20 -0.46 -0.71 -14.12
C SER A 20 0.23 0.56 -14.59
N ARG A 21 0.86 0.52 -15.78
CA ARG A 21 1.62 1.63 -16.33
C ARG A 21 0.73 2.87 -16.47
N ASP A 22 1.25 4.01 -16.01
CA ASP A 22 0.62 5.33 -16.08
C ASP A 22 -0.70 5.47 -15.27
N CYS A 23 -1.15 4.42 -14.57
CA CYS A 23 -2.40 4.43 -13.79
C CYS A 23 -2.30 5.25 -12.49
N TYR A 24 -1.09 5.44 -11.95
CA TYR A 24 -0.85 6.01 -10.62
C TYR A 24 0.04 7.26 -10.65
N GLU A 25 -0.05 8.01 -11.74
CA GLU A 25 0.69 9.26 -11.94
C GLU A 25 0.04 10.44 -11.21
N CYS A 26 0.81 11.52 -11.02
CA CYS A 26 0.31 12.75 -10.43
C CYS A 26 -0.85 13.31 -11.27
N GLY A 27 -1.94 13.69 -10.60
CA GLY A 27 -3.19 14.15 -11.22
C GLY A 27 -4.20 13.04 -11.54
N SER A 28 -3.81 11.76 -11.48
CA SER A 28 -4.76 10.65 -11.64
C SER A 28 -5.77 10.61 -10.49
N ILE A 29 -7.00 10.23 -10.82
CA ILE A 29 -8.11 10.12 -9.86
C ILE A 29 -8.41 8.65 -9.56
N ILE A 30 -8.42 8.29 -8.29
CA ILE A 30 -8.87 6.98 -7.80
C ILE A 30 -10.17 7.16 -7.03
N THR A 31 -11.16 6.31 -7.30
CA THR A 31 -12.46 6.32 -6.60
C THR A 31 -12.55 5.14 -5.66
N THR A 32 -12.81 5.39 -4.37
CA THR A 32 -13.08 4.38 -3.34
C THR A 32 -14.53 3.89 -3.39
N ASP A 33 -14.85 2.77 -2.73
CA ASP A 33 -16.16 2.11 -2.85
C ASP A 33 -17.34 2.97 -2.32
N ASP A 34 -17.04 3.92 -1.44
CA ASP A 34 -17.98 4.94 -0.95
C ASP A 34 -18.27 6.07 -1.98
N GLY A 35 -17.63 6.03 -3.16
CA GLY A 35 -17.75 7.05 -4.19
C GLY A 35 -16.85 8.27 -3.98
N THR A 36 -16.01 8.29 -2.93
CA THR A 36 -15.04 9.37 -2.73
C THR A 36 -13.95 9.32 -3.80
N GLN A 37 -13.61 10.48 -4.36
CA GLN A 37 -12.54 10.61 -5.36
C GLN A 37 -11.28 11.20 -4.74
N TRP A 38 -10.13 10.63 -5.10
CA TRP A 38 -8.82 10.98 -4.57
C TRP A 38 -7.86 11.29 -5.72
N GLU A 39 -7.34 12.51 -5.74
CA GLU A 39 -6.34 12.95 -6.71
C GLU A 39 -4.94 12.68 -6.18
N ILE A 40 -4.15 11.93 -6.95
CA ILE A 40 -2.76 11.62 -6.61
C ILE A 40 -1.92 12.89 -6.74
N ARG A 41 -1.17 13.21 -5.69
CA ARG A 41 -0.23 14.35 -5.65
C ARG A 41 1.22 13.91 -5.76
N GLU A 42 1.55 12.75 -5.20
CA GLU A 42 2.94 12.29 -5.11
C GLU A 42 3.00 10.77 -5.00
N ARG A 43 3.97 10.16 -5.69
CA ARG A 43 4.36 8.75 -5.48
C ARG A 43 5.45 8.72 -4.43
N LEU A 44 5.23 7.99 -3.33
CA LEU A 44 6.11 8.04 -2.17
C LEU A 44 7.05 6.84 -2.09
N LYS A 45 6.50 5.63 -2.09
CA LYS A 45 7.27 4.41 -1.91
C LYS A 45 6.60 3.24 -2.59
N GLN A 46 7.41 2.39 -3.20
CA GLN A 46 6.96 1.12 -3.73
C GLN A 46 7.77 -0.02 -3.11
N ASP A 47 7.08 -1.11 -2.79
CA ASP A 47 7.67 -2.32 -2.25
C ASP A 47 7.08 -3.54 -2.97
N ASP A 48 7.94 -4.45 -3.40
CA ASP A 48 7.55 -5.72 -4.02
C ASP A 48 7.81 -6.85 -3.02
N ILE A 49 6.79 -7.67 -2.77
CA ILE A 49 6.83 -8.79 -1.80
C ILE A 49 6.59 -10.08 -2.61
N PRO A 50 7.58 -10.49 -3.42
CA PRO A 50 7.44 -11.69 -4.24
C PRO A 50 7.43 -12.93 -3.36
N ARG A 51 6.57 -13.90 -3.72
CA ARG A 51 6.46 -15.17 -3.01
C ARG A 51 6.53 -16.35 -3.98
N ALA A 52 7.09 -17.45 -3.52
CA ALA A 52 6.92 -18.74 -4.20
C ALA A 52 5.48 -19.24 -4.05
N ALA A 53 5.12 -20.28 -4.80
CA ALA A 53 3.82 -20.91 -4.71
C ALA A 53 3.52 -21.42 -3.29
N ASN A 54 2.24 -21.39 -2.89
CA ASN A 54 1.75 -21.78 -1.56
C ASN A 54 2.47 -21.06 -0.40
N PRO A 55 2.48 -19.72 -0.38
CA PRO A 55 3.11 -18.98 0.71
C PRO A 55 2.37 -19.22 2.03
N ARG A 56 3.13 -19.27 3.13
CA ARG A 56 2.57 -19.50 4.48
C ARG A 56 1.97 -18.26 5.14
N ILE A 57 2.26 -17.07 4.62
CA ILE A 57 1.96 -15.79 5.28
C ILE A 57 1.01 -14.96 4.42
N SER A 58 1.44 -14.56 3.23
CA SER A 58 0.66 -13.73 2.33
C SER A 58 0.94 -14.09 0.87
N PRO A 59 -0.02 -13.88 -0.04
CA PRO A 59 0.20 -14.03 -1.48
C PRO A 59 1.31 -13.11 -1.99
N SER A 60 1.87 -13.44 -3.16
CA SER A 60 2.82 -12.58 -3.87
C SER A 60 2.13 -11.27 -4.24
N HIS A 61 2.68 -10.13 -3.81
CA HIS A 61 2.06 -8.83 -4.08
C HIS A 61 3.06 -7.68 -4.13
N ALA A 62 2.64 -6.58 -4.75
CA ALA A 62 3.34 -5.30 -4.73
C ALA A 62 2.48 -4.24 -4.04
N THR A 63 3.13 -3.25 -3.45
CA THR A 63 2.45 -2.11 -2.82
C THR A 63 3.00 -0.79 -3.33
N LEU A 64 2.11 0.19 -3.53
CA LEU A 64 2.47 1.56 -3.88
C LEU A 64 1.83 2.53 -2.90
N LYS A 65 2.64 3.23 -2.12
CA LYS A 65 2.23 4.32 -1.22
C LYS A 65 2.27 5.65 -1.95
N LEU A 66 1.20 6.41 -1.81
CA LEU A 66 0.91 7.67 -2.49
C LEU A 66 0.48 8.73 -1.49
N ARG A 67 0.73 9.99 -1.83
CA ARG A 67 0.05 11.15 -1.22
C ARG A 67 -1.10 11.58 -2.13
N CYS A 68 -2.26 11.84 -1.56
CA CYS A 68 -3.44 12.24 -2.31
C CYS A 68 -4.28 13.28 -1.55
N VAL A 69 -5.23 13.90 -2.24
CA VAL A 69 -6.22 14.81 -1.67
C VAL A 69 -7.61 14.48 -2.21
N LYS A 70 -8.65 14.79 -1.43
CA LYS A 70 -10.03 14.57 -1.85
C LYS A 70 -10.41 15.48 -3.03
N ALA A 71 -10.77 14.89 -4.16
CA ALA A 71 -10.98 15.56 -5.44
C ALA A 71 -12.42 16.00 -5.68
N ASN A 72 -13.40 15.32 -5.10
CA ASN A 72 -14.82 15.67 -5.20
C ASN A 72 -15.33 16.47 -3.99
N ALA A 73 -14.42 17.06 -3.21
CA ALA A 73 -14.76 18.01 -2.14
C ALA A 73 -15.03 19.42 -2.70
N ASN A 74 -15.73 20.24 -1.90
CA ASN A 74 -15.87 21.66 -2.19
C ASN A 74 -14.48 22.30 -2.42
N PRO A 75 -14.33 23.30 -3.31
CA PRO A 75 -13.04 23.93 -3.58
C PRO A 75 -12.30 24.44 -2.33
N SER A 76 -13.04 24.84 -1.29
CA SER A 76 -12.52 25.24 0.03
C SER A 76 -11.93 24.09 0.85
N GLU A 77 -12.34 22.85 0.59
CA GLU A 77 -11.92 21.64 1.33
C GLU A 77 -10.87 20.81 0.55
N ARG A 78 -10.75 21.03 -0.77
CA ARG A 78 -9.84 20.29 -1.68
C ARG A 78 -8.36 20.39 -1.28
N GLY A 79 -7.97 21.49 -0.63
CA GLY A 79 -6.58 21.75 -0.20
C GLY A 79 -6.28 21.39 1.25
N THR A 80 -7.29 21.04 2.07
CA THR A 80 -7.14 21.02 3.54
C THR A 80 -7.08 19.63 4.16
N SER A 81 -7.24 18.57 3.39
CA SER A 81 -7.25 17.20 3.91
C SER A 81 -6.30 16.31 3.12
N PRO A 82 -4.98 16.44 3.33
CA PRO A 82 -4.02 15.48 2.78
C PRO A 82 -4.32 14.08 3.34
N ALA A 83 -4.14 13.09 2.49
CA ALA A 83 -4.30 11.70 2.83
C ALA A 83 -3.16 10.87 2.27
N PHE A 84 -2.89 9.75 2.92
CA PHE A 84 -2.10 8.69 2.32
C PHE A 84 -3.03 7.70 1.64
N MET A 85 -2.56 7.13 0.54
CA MET A 85 -3.19 6.02 -0.15
C MET A 85 -2.17 4.91 -0.33
N ARG A 86 -2.57 3.66 -0.16
CA ARG A 86 -1.79 2.51 -0.59
C ARG A 86 -2.60 1.62 -1.51
N VAL A 87 -1.95 1.25 -2.61
CA VAL A 87 -2.47 0.28 -3.56
C VAL A 87 -1.76 -1.05 -3.31
N TYR A 88 -2.53 -2.11 -3.11
CA TYR A 88 -2.07 -3.50 -3.04
C TYR A 88 -2.46 -4.19 -4.34
N LEU A 89 -1.46 -4.69 -5.05
CA LEU A 89 -1.62 -5.36 -6.34
C LEU A 89 -1.11 -6.79 -6.21
N GLN A 90 -1.94 -7.78 -6.48
CA GLN A 90 -1.47 -9.16 -6.57
C GLN A 90 -0.55 -9.31 -7.78
N ILE A 91 0.61 -9.92 -7.58
CA ILE A 91 1.59 -10.18 -8.64
C ILE A 91 1.81 -11.69 -8.77
N PRO A 92 2.37 -12.17 -9.88
CA PRO A 92 2.62 -13.60 -10.06
C PRO A 92 3.58 -14.14 -9.00
N HIS A 93 3.51 -15.45 -8.75
CA HIS A 93 4.54 -16.14 -7.98
C HIS A 93 5.89 -16.05 -8.69
N ILE A 94 6.97 -16.10 -7.91
CA ILE A 94 8.34 -16.16 -8.43
C ILE A 94 8.45 -17.29 -9.45
N GLY A 95 8.91 -16.96 -10.65
CA GLY A 95 9.12 -17.91 -11.75
C GLY A 95 7.88 -18.15 -12.63
N SER A 96 6.74 -17.53 -12.32
CA SER A 96 5.50 -17.64 -13.11
C SER A 96 5.11 -16.35 -13.84
N GLU A 97 5.99 -15.35 -13.84
CA GLU A 97 5.72 -14.02 -14.40
C GLU A 97 5.39 -14.09 -15.90
N TRP A 98 6.02 -15.04 -16.61
CA TRP A 98 5.90 -15.23 -18.05
C TRP A 98 5.01 -16.41 -18.46
N GLU A 99 4.42 -17.10 -17.48
CA GLU A 99 3.48 -18.19 -17.76
C GLU A 99 2.23 -17.65 -18.46
N ASP A 100 1.46 -18.56 -19.04
CA ASP A 100 0.22 -18.20 -19.70
C ASP A 100 -0.82 -17.62 -18.71
N SER A 101 -1.85 -16.98 -19.27
CA SER A 101 -2.87 -16.30 -18.48
C SER A 101 -3.67 -17.25 -17.60
N GLU A 102 -3.91 -18.49 -18.01
CA GLU A 102 -4.65 -19.49 -17.24
C GLU A 102 -3.85 -19.90 -16.00
N THR A 103 -2.57 -20.18 -16.18
CA THR A 103 -1.63 -20.48 -15.08
C THR A 103 -1.55 -19.34 -14.07
N ARG A 104 -1.49 -18.08 -14.52
CA ARG A 104 -1.52 -16.92 -13.59
C ARG A 104 -2.88 -16.71 -12.95
N THR A 105 -3.98 -16.95 -13.66
CA THR A 105 -5.35 -16.83 -13.11
C THR A 105 -5.56 -17.78 -11.93
N ALA A 106 -5.02 -19.01 -12.01
CA ALA A 106 -5.09 -19.99 -10.92
C ALA A 106 -4.42 -19.53 -9.62
N GLN A 107 -3.61 -18.48 -9.65
CA GLN A 107 -2.94 -17.91 -8.47
C GLN A 107 -3.79 -16.86 -7.75
N ALA A 108 -4.89 -16.40 -8.36
CA ALA A 108 -5.73 -15.34 -7.81
C ALA A 108 -6.22 -15.69 -6.40
N ASP A 109 -5.90 -14.82 -5.44
CA ASP A 109 -6.43 -14.93 -4.08
C ASP A 109 -7.63 -13.99 -3.95
N HIS A 110 -8.81 -14.58 -3.78
CA HIS A 110 -10.06 -13.84 -3.67
C HIS A 110 -10.43 -13.44 -2.24
N ASN A 111 -9.71 -13.97 -1.24
CA ASN A 111 -10.01 -13.77 0.18
C ASN A 111 -8.95 -12.91 0.87
N PHE A 112 -7.85 -12.57 0.17
CA PHE A 112 -6.81 -11.72 0.72
C PHE A 112 -7.37 -10.35 1.14
N GLN A 113 -7.08 -9.98 2.39
CA GLN A 113 -7.30 -8.66 2.93
C GLN A 113 -6.00 -8.19 3.60
N PRO A 114 -5.50 -6.98 3.29
CA PRO A 114 -4.33 -6.44 3.98
C PRO A 114 -4.62 -6.23 5.46
N GLU A 115 -3.71 -6.65 6.33
CA GLU A 115 -3.77 -6.39 7.79
C GLU A 115 -3.91 -4.90 8.09
N GLU A 116 -3.33 -4.02 7.25
CA GLU A 116 -3.50 -2.56 7.36
C GLU A 116 -4.97 -2.14 7.25
N LEU A 117 -5.74 -2.71 6.32
CA LEU A 117 -7.14 -2.38 6.16
C LEU A 117 -7.93 -2.82 7.39
N GLU A 118 -7.72 -4.06 7.85
CA GLU A 118 -8.36 -4.59 9.06
C GLU A 118 -8.03 -3.73 10.29
N ALA A 119 -6.76 -3.40 10.50
CA ALA A 119 -6.32 -2.58 11.62
C ALA A 119 -6.98 -1.18 11.59
N TYR A 120 -7.00 -0.52 10.43
CA TYR A 120 -7.63 0.79 10.30
C TYR A 120 -9.15 0.73 10.51
N THR A 121 -9.83 -0.31 10.03
CA THR A 121 -11.26 -0.50 10.28
C THR A 121 -11.52 -0.63 11.78
N ILE A 122 -10.87 -1.56 12.45
CA ILE A 122 -11.05 -1.81 13.89
C ILE A 122 -10.76 -0.55 14.72
N LEU A 123 -9.63 0.11 14.45
CA LEU A 123 -9.18 1.25 15.25
C LEU A 123 -9.95 2.54 14.95
N SER A 124 -10.48 2.71 13.74
CA SER A 124 -11.34 3.85 13.41
C SER A 124 -12.74 3.71 14.02
N ASP A 125 -13.27 2.49 14.07
CA ASP A 125 -14.60 2.20 14.64
C ASP A 125 -14.60 2.18 16.18
N HIS A 126 -13.41 2.05 16.79
CA HIS A 126 -13.22 2.07 18.23
C HIS A 126 -12.34 3.24 18.70
N PRO A 127 -12.83 4.49 18.63
CA PRO A 127 -12.05 5.68 18.97
C PRO A 127 -11.61 5.73 20.45
N THR A 128 -12.18 4.89 21.30
CA THR A 128 -11.76 4.73 22.70
C THR A 128 -10.47 3.91 22.86
N VAL A 129 -10.10 3.11 21.85
CA VAL A 129 -8.93 2.21 21.86
C VAL A 129 -7.65 2.96 21.49
N SER A 130 -7.72 3.94 20.57
CA SER A 130 -6.56 4.76 20.23
C SER A 130 -6.97 6.13 19.71
N THR A 131 -6.40 7.18 20.29
CA THR A 131 -6.58 8.56 19.79
C THR A 131 -5.49 9.01 18.82
N PHE A 132 -4.50 8.15 18.53
CA PHE A 132 -3.37 8.47 17.63
C PHE A 132 -3.43 7.71 16.31
N THR A 133 -4.36 6.76 16.15
CA THR A 133 -4.50 6.06 14.89
C THR A 133 -5.05 7.03 13.84
N PRO A 134 -4.36 7.19 12.69
CA PRO A 134 -4.94 7.91 11.56
C PRO A 134 -6.28 7.30 11.17
N LYS A 135 -7.28 8.14 10.86
CA LYS A 135 -8.60 7.63 10.48
C LYS A 135 -8.57 6.95 9.12
N LEU A 136 -9.31 5.85 8.99
CA LEU A 136 -9.67 5.30 7.69
C LEU A 136 -10.59 6.30 6.99
N LEU A 137 -10.21 6.71 5.78
CA LEU A 137 -10.96 7.69 4.97
C LEU A 137 -11.73 7.03 3.83
N GLY A 138 -11.33 5.82 3.44
CA GLY A 138 -12.01 5.03 2.42
C GLY A 138 -11.15 3.86 1.96
N TYR A 139 -11.77 2.88 1.33
CA TYR A 139 -11.06 1.78 0.69
C TYR A 139 -11.82 1.32 -0.55
N LYS A 140 -11.14 0.53 -1.39
CA LYS A 140 -11.75 -0.19 -2.51
C LYS A 140 -11.18 -1.58 -2.58
N VAL A 141 -12.06 -2.58 -2.61
CA VAL A 141 -11.67 -3.98 -2.86
C VAL A 141 -12.13 -4.34 -4.27
N SER A 142 -11.17 -4.61 -5.15
CA SER A 142 -11.46 -4.97 -6.54
C SER A 142 -10.60 -6.12 -7.03
N ARG A 143 -10.90 -6.60 -8.23
CA ARG A 143 -10.17 -7.67 -8.90
C ARG A 143 -9.54 -7.15 -10.18
N GLN A 144 -8.37 -7.68 -10.51
CA GLN A 144 -7.71 -7.40 -11.77
C GLN A 144 -8.51 -7.97 -12.93
N GLY A 145 -8.60 -7.22 -14.03
CA GLY A 145 -9.25 -7.66 -15.26
C GLY A 145 -8.46 -8.77 -15.99
N PRO A 146 -8.96 -9.22 -17.15
CA PRO A 146 -8.34 -10.30 -17.93
C PRO A 146 -6.91 -10.03 -18.37
N SER A 147 -6.53 -8.76 -18.52
CA SER A 147 -5.17 -8.34 -18.88
C SER A 147 -4.26 -8.11 -17.67
N GLY A 148 -4.75 -8.28 -16.45
CA GLY A 148 -3.99 -8.07 -15.21
C GLY A 148 -2.76 -8.99 -15.12
N PHE A 149 -1.83 -8.65 -14.21
CA PHE A 149 -0.67 -9.51 -13.97
C PHE A 149 -1.10 -10.87 -13.43
N VAL A 150 -2.07 -10.86 -12.50
CA VAL A 150 -2.78 -12.04 -12.02
C VAL A 150 -4.27 -11.79 -12.32
N PRO A 151 -4.80 -12.24 -13.47
CA PRO A 151 -6.20 -12.03 -13.80
C PRO A 151 -7.12 -12.61 -12.71
N GLY A 152 -8.10 -11.81 -12.27
CA GLY A 152 -8.97 -12.17 -11.14
C GLY A 152 -8.33 -12.01 -9.75
N GLY A 153 -7.01 -11.79 -9.66
CA GLY A 153 -6.29 -11.49 -8.43
C GLY A 153 -6.69 -10.14 -7.84
N PHE A 154 -6.35 -9.90 -6.59
CA PHE A 154 -6.80 -8.68 -5.90
C PHE A 154 -6.12 -7.41 -6.44
N LEU A 155 -6.87 -6.31 -6.34
CA LEU A 155 -6.41 -4.93 -6.46
C LEU A 155 -7.15 -4.12 -5.39
N ILE A 156 -6.46 -3.79 -4.30
CA ILE A 156 -7.06 -3.18 -3.12
C ILE A 156 -6.45 -1.79 -2.91
N VAL A 157 -7.28 -0.80 -2.66
CA VAL A 157 -6.87 0.56 -2.32
C VAL A 157 -7.30 0.85 -0.89
N VAL A 158 -6.40 1.38 -0.08
CA VAL A 158 -6.69 1.84 1.28
C VAL A 158 -6.29 3.31 1.37
N VAL A 159 -7.17 4.16 1.89
CA VAL A 159 -6.93 5.61 2.06
C VAL A 159 -7.12 5.98 3.53
N TRP A 160 -6.15 6.66 4.11
CA TRP A 160 -6.18 7.08 5.51
C TRP A 160 -5.61 8.47 5.70
N GLU A 161 -5.91 9.05 6.86
CA GLU A 161 -5.49 10.39 7.24
C GLU A 161 -3.96 10.56 7.20
N TYR A 162 -3.52 11.66 6.61
CA TYR A 162 -2.12 12.06 6.73
C TYR A 162 -1.88 12.64 8.12
N VAL A 163 -0.91 12.06 8.83
CA VAL A 163 -0.42 12.58 10.12
C VAL A 163 1.04 12.96 9.95
N GLU A 164 1.41 14.15 10.41
CA GLU A 164 2.80 14.59 10.42
C GLU A 164 3.64 13.74 11.38
N GLY A 165 4.88 13.46 10.98
CA GLY A 165 5.83 12.73 11.81
C GLY A 165 6.68 11.76 11.00
N LEU A 166 7.48 10.99 11.74
CA LEU A 166 8.37 9.97 11.19
C LEU A 166 7.77 8.59 11.42
N PRO A 167 7.63 7.76 10.36
CA PRO A 167 7.22 6.38 10.53
C PRO A 167 8.28 5.62 11.32
N LEU A 168 7.91 5.08 12.48
CA LEU A 168 8.79 4.28 13.33
C LEU A 168 8.85 2.81 12.89
N GLY A 169 7.81 2.34 12.20
CA GLY A 169 7.68 1.00 11.63
C GLY A 169 7.97 0.96 10.13
N ASP A 170 8.33 -0.22 9.62
CA ASP A 170 8.40 -0.56 8.20
C ASP A 170 7.53 -1.79 7.90
N LEU A 171 7.35 -2.11 6.61
CA LEU A 171 6.54 -3.25 6.16
C LEU A 171 7.22 -4.62 6.43
N THR A 172 8.47 -4.64 6.87
CA THR A 172 9.19 -5.88 7.19
C THR A 172 8.93 -6.34 8.63
N GLY A 173 8.39 -5.46 9.47
CA GLY A 173 8.20 -5.71 10.90
C GLY A 173 9.46 -5.47 11.73
N ASP A 174 10.55 -5.02 11.11
CA ASP A 174 11.82 -4.75 11.79
C ASP A 174 11.74 -3.45 12.60
N ALA A 175 10.84 -2.53 12.21
CA ALA A 175 10.65 -1.24 12.87
C ALA A 175 11.96 -0.44 13.02
N THR A 176 12.72 -0.40 11.92
CA THR A 176 14.06 0.21 11.87
C THR A 176 14.10 1.64 12.43
N GLY A 177 13.08 2.44 12.13
CA GLY A 177 12.92 3.80 12.66
C GLY A 177 12.88 3.82 14.19
N TYR A 178 12.09 2.95 14.81
CA TYR A 178 12.00 2.84 16.26
C TYR A 178 13.33 2.43 16.90
N TRP A 179 14.00 1.41 16.37
CA TRP A 179 15.23 0.89 16.98
C TRP A 179 16.45 1.79 16.76
N SER A 180 16.39 2.70 15.80
CA SER A 180 17.41 3.74 15.60
C SER A 180 17.41 4.82 16.69
N LEU A 181 16.31 4.95 17.44
CA LEU A 181 16.16 5.94 18.51
C LEU A 181 16.99 5.59 19.75
N SER A 182 17.41 6.63 20.50
CA SER A 182 18.08 6.46 21.78
C SER A 182 17.19 5.74 22.81
N GLY A 183 17.80 5.23 23.89
CA GLY A 183 17.06 4.55 24.96
C GLY A 183 15.97 5.43 25.60
N SER A 184 16.26 6.72 25.80
CA SER A 184 15.32 7.70 26.36
C SER A 184 14.14 7.99 25.41
N GLU A 185 14.40 8.18 24.12
CA GLU A 185 13.35 8.44 23.13
C GLU A 185 12.43 7.22 22.99
N ARG A 186 13.00 6.00 22.95
CA ARG A 186 12.20 4.76 22.91
C ARG A 186 11.33 4.60 24.14
N ALA A 187 11.81 4.98 25.32
CA ALA A 187 11.02 4.95 26.56
C ALA A 187 9.88 5.97 26.51
N GLU A 188 10.12 7.16 25.95
CA GLU A 188 9.08 8.17 25.77
C GLU A 188 8.00 7.72 24.78
N VAL A 189 8.38 7.11 23.66
CA VAL A 189 7.42 6.52 22.70
C VAL A 189 6.55 5.46 23.40
N ARG A 190 7.14 4.51 24.12
CA ARG A 190 6.39 3.47 24.86
C ARG A 190 5.41 4.09 25.85
N ARG A 191 5.87 5.06 26.65
CA ARG A 191 5.02 5.75 27.63
C ARG A 191 3.80 6.41 26.99
N HIS A 192 3.96 7.03 25.81
CA HIS A 192 2.84 7.66 25.11
C HIS A 192 1.87 6.63 24.53
N VAL A 193 2.38 5.53 23.97
CA VAL A 193 1.56 4.42 23.49
C VAL A 193 0.75 3.80 24.64
N GLU A 194 1.39 3.42 25.75
CA GLU A 194 0.74 2.81 26.93
C GLU A 194 -0.33 3.72 27.55
N LYS A 195 -0.12 5.03 27.57
CA LYS A 195 -1.09 5.97 28.12
C LYS A 195 -2.37 6.07 27.28
N THR A 196 -2.26 5.79 25.98
CA THR A 196 -3.25 6.26 25.00
C THR A 196 -3.88 5.12 24.21
N PHE A 197 -3.21 3.98 24.13
CA PHE A 197 -3.75 2.72 23.65
C PHE A 197 -4.42 2.00 24.82
N LYS A 198 -5.74 1.78 24.74
CA LYS A 198 -6.56 1.20 25.82
C LYS A 198 -7.11 -0.17 25.44
#